data_AF-A0A8T4TBR7-F1
#
_entry.id   AF-A0A8T4TBR7-F1
#
_cell.length_a   1.000
_cell.length_b   1.000
_cell.length_c   1.000
_cell.angle_alpha   90.00
_cell.angle_beta   90.00
_cell.angle_gamma   90.00
#
_symmetry.space_group_name_H-M   'P 1'
#
loop_
_entity.id
_entity.type
_entity.pdbx_description
1 polymer ?
#
loop_
_entity_poly.entity_id
_entity_poly.type
_entity_poly.pdbx_seq_one_letter_code
_entity_poly.pdbx_strand_id
1 'polypeptide(L)'
;MVDVYLDDVFIGIIEKPKEFVKTLREERRLGKLPFHLNVNYNKMFNEINIDLSKGRARRPLIVVENGIPRLNAEKLMKLNNGEISWRELVDQGIIEYLDAGEEENAYVALYESDLIKEHTHLEISPITILGIVTSLIPYSNFGGSSRLIRGSKIQKQSLGMYASNFLYRMDTDTSILHYPQMPVVNTFMHDIYNYKTHPSGQNVVIAMISFQGYNMQDAIIFNKGSIERGFGRSSYFRPYNAEELRYSGGLTDEVIVPDKEVKGYKSEKDYRLLEKDGIVYTGASVKEDDVVIGKTSPPRFLGELEEFSIAANIRRESSTTIKQGEGGRVDNIIITENEEGNRLIQVRIRAQRIPEYGDKFASRHGQKGVIGAIIPEEDVPFTARGIRPDILFSPHSIPGRMTISHLIEILAGKVGSLKGEHIDGTTFDAVPEEQLRKELAKLGFRENGTETMYNAITGEQFKAKIYIGSIYYLKLKHMVANKLHARASGRIQLLTRQPIEGRSKGGGLRIGEMEKDCFVAHGASLLLKERFDSDKTTLYVCESCGMFAVYESYKNRKYCSRCGSGVEINAIEVSYAFKLLLDELKSMLIYPRLELKNKY
;
A
#
# COMPACT_ATOMS: atom_id res chain seq x y z
N MET A 1 -33.96 10.29 44.79
CA MET A 1 -32.64 9.80 45.21
C MET A 1 -32.02 9.09 44.02
N VAL A 2 -30.83 9.49 43.63
CA VAL A 2 -30.11 9.09 42.42
C VAL A 2 -28.68 8.80 42.82
N ASP A 3 -28.17 7.64 42.44
CA ASP A 3 -26.82 7.22 42.79
C ASP A 3 -25.80 7.99 41.95
N VAL A 4 -24.70 8.40 42.56
CA VAL A 4 -23.63 9.16 41.91
C VAL A 4 -22.36 8.34 41.91
N TYR A 5 -21.77 8.20 40.74
CA TYR A 5 -20.51 7.52 40.50
C TYR A 5 -19.47 8.51 40.00
N LEU A 6 -18.24 8.35 40.47
CA LEU A 6 -17.06 9.06 39.98
C LEU A 6 -16.08 8.01 39.44
N ASP A 7 -15.80 8.03 38.15
CA ASP A 7 -14.96 7.03 37.47
C ASP A 7 -15.37 5.58 37.87
N ASP A 8 -16.67 5.28 37.72
CA ASP A 8 -17.34 4.01 38.10
C ASP A 8 -17.33 3.66 39.61
N VAL A 9 -16.82 4.53 40.48
CA VAL A 9 -16.85 4.34 41.93
C VAL A 9 -18.06 5.06 42.52
N PHE A 10 -18.91 4.33 43.24
CA PHE A 10 -20.04 4.93 43.95
C PHE A 10 -19.55 5.90 45.04
N ILE A 11 -20.02 7.15 44.99
CA ILE A 11 -19.63 8.21 45.93
C ILE A 11 -20.77 8.74 46.79
N GLY A 12 -22.03 8.53 46.41
CA GLY A 12 -23.16 8.98 47.23
C GLY A 12 -24.48 9.06 46.47
N ILE A 13 -25.47 9.69 47.11
CA ILE A 13 -26.86 9.78 46.62
C ILE A 13 -27.29 11.24 46.61
N ILE A 14 -27.99 11.65 45.55
CA ILE A 14 -28.52 13.01 45.38
C ILE A 14 -30.04 12.99 45.21
N GLU A 15 -30.74 13.93 45.83
CA GLU A 15 -32.20 14.05 45.72
C GLU A 15 -32.65 14.75 44.43
N LYS A 16 -31.92 15.79 44.02
CA LYS A 16 -32.23 16.64 42.87
C LYS A 16 -31.21 16.49 41.73
N PRO A 17 -31.30 15.44 40.91
CA PRO A 17 -30.28 15.10 39.92
C PRO A 17 -30.12 16.18 38.83
N LYS A 18 -31.23 16.74 38.33
CA LYS A 18 -31.22 17.75 37.26
C LYS A 18 -30.55 19.05 37.67
N GLU A 19 -30.83 19.52 38.89
CA GLU A 19 -30.18 20.73 39.43
C GLU A 19 -28.69 20.47 39.61
N PHE A 20 -28.30 19.33 40.17
CA PHE A 20 -26.89 18.97 40.38
C PHE A 20 -26.08 18.92 39.09
N VAL A 21 -26.58 18.23 38.06
CA VAL A 21 -25.90 18.12 36.75
C VAL A 21 -25.78 19.49 36.10
N LYS A 22 -26.83 20.32 36.18
CA LYS A 22 -26.80 21.70 35.66
C LYS A 22 -25.74 22.54 36.36
N THR A 23 -25.68 22.50 37.69
CA THR A 23 -24.68 23.22 38.47
C THR A 23 -23.25 22.76 38.13
N LEU A 24 -23.00 21.45 38.01
CA LEU A 24 -21.68 20.95 37.61
C LEU A 24 -21.26 21.45 36.22
N ARG A 25 -22.18 21.42 35.24
CA ARG A 25 -21.90 21.94 33.89
C ARG A 25 -21.65 23.45 33.90
N GLU A 26 -22.41 24.22 34.68
CA GLU A 26 -22.22 25.66 34.82
C GLU A 26 -20.88 26.00 35.50
N GLU A 27 -20.52 25.31 36.57
CA GLU A 27 -19.23 25.48 37.26
C GLU A 27 -18.05 25.09 36.36
N ARG A 28 -18.21 24.07 35.49
CA ARG A 28 -17.24 23.74 34.43
C ARG A 28 -17.11 24.87 33.41
N ARG A 29 -18.24 25.43 32.94
CA ARG A 29 -18.26 26.54 31.97
C ARG A 29 -17.70 27.85 32.53
N LEU A 30 -17.72 28.03 33.85
CA LEU A 30 -17.08 29.14 34.55
C LEU A 30 -15.59 28.92 34.83
N GLY A 31 -15.03 27.76 34.44
CA GLY A 31 -13.63 27.41 34.64
C GLY A 31 -13.27 27.01 36.08
N LYS A 32 -14.25 26.83 36.97
CA LYS A 32 -14.02 26.41 38.36
C LYS A 32 -13.75 24.91 38.49
N LEU A 33 -14.35 24.12 37.60
CA LEU A 33 -14.08 22.70 37.45
C LEU A 33 -13.20 22.43 36.22
N PRO A 34 -12.44 21.33 36.21
CA PRO A 34 -11.63 20.99 35.06
C PRO A 34 -12.49 20.77 33.80
N PHE A 35 -12.10 21.37 32.68
CA PHE A 35 -12.83 21.25 31.39
C PHE A 35 -12.95 19.79 30.87
N HIS A 36 -12.15 18.87 31.41
CA HIS A 36 -12.17 17.45 31.03
C HIS A 36 -13.11 16.60 31.89
N LEU A 37 -13.70 17.16 32.94
CA LEU A 37 -14.77 16.52 33.69
C LEU A 37 -15.99 16.42 32.78
N ASN A 38 -16.57 15.23 32.61
CA ASN A 38 -17.83 15.02 31.89
C ASN A 38 -18.89 14.46 32.85
N VAL A 39 -20.16 14.82 32.62
CA VAL A 39 -21.27 14.39 33.49
C VAL A 39 -22.41 13.85 32.63
N ASN A 40 -22.75 12.59 32.85
CA ASN A 40 -23.90 11.93 32.27
C ASN A 40 -24.98 11.67 33.33
N TYR A 41 -26.20 12.10 33.07
CA TYR A 41 -27.37 11.69 33.84
C TYR A 41 -28.17 10.65 33.08
N ASN A 42 -28.08 9.39 33.53
CA ASN A 42 -28.83 8.30 32.95
C ASN A 42 -30.20 8.18 33.63
N LYS A 43 -31.24 8.63 32.95
CA LYS A 43 -32.63 8.58 33.45
C LYS A 43 -33.17 7.15 33.57
N MET A 44 -32.66 6.19 32.80
CA MET A 44 -33.18 4.82 32.81
C MET A 44 -32.74 4.05 34.05
N PHE A 45 -31.46 4.14 34.40
CA PHE A 45 -30.93 3.52 35.61
C PHE A 45 -31.04 4.41 36.84
N ASN A 46 -31.38 5.68 36.63
CA ASN A 46 -31.48 6.69 37.69
C ASN A 46 -30.13 6.86 38.43
N GLU A 47 -29.08 7.08 37.64
CA GLU A 47 -27.68 7.20 38.06
C GLU A 47 -27.03 8.45 37.42
N ILE A 48 -26.06 9.04 38.09
CA ILE A 48 -25.20 10.11 37.58
C ILE A 48 -23.77 9.61 37.53
N ASN A 49 -23.17 9.61 36.35
CA ASN A 49 -21.78 9.24 36.16
C ASN A 49 -20.97 10.51 35.89
N ILE A 50 -19.93 10.71 36.71
CA ILE A 50 -18.95 11.77 36.55
C ILE A 50 -17.64 11.11 36.12
N ASP A 51 -17.15 11.49 34.95
CA ASP A 51 -15.96 10.89 34.36
C ASP A 51 -14.79 11.90 34.29
N LEU A 52 -13.69 11.54 34.94
CA LEU A 52 -12.40 12.23 34.93
C LEU A 52 -11.28 11.34 34.37
N SER A 53 -11.58 10.09 34.05
CA SER A 53 -10.65 9.10 33.50
C SER A 53 -9.92 9.58 32.24
N LYS A 54 -8.67 9.10 32.08
CA LYS A 54 -7.81 9.38 30.93
C LYS A 54 -8.16 8.43 29.77
N GLY A 55 -7.97 8.89 28.53
CA GLY A 55 -8.14 8.07 27.33
C GLY A 55 -9.51 8.15 26.65
N ARG A 56 -10.45 8.94 27.20
CA ARG A 56 -11.76 9.17 26.60
C ARG A 56 -11.67 9.99 25.32
N ALA A 57 -12.36 9.53 24.28
CA ALA A 57 -12.60 10.30 23.06
C ALA A 57 -13.67 11.35 23.34
N ARG A 58 -13.37 12.60 23.01
CA ARG A 58 -14.27 13.73 23.25
C ARG A 58 -14.41 14.57 21.98
N ARG A 59 -15.61 15.10 21.78
CA ARG A 59 -15.98 15.92 20.64
C ARG A 59 -16.24 17.35 21.11
N PRO A 60 -15.49 18.36 20.59
CA PRO A 60 -15.77 19.76 20.89
C PRO A 60 -17.06 20.21 20.19
N LEU A 61 -17.92 20.91 20.91
CA LEU A 61 -19.15 21.49 20.40
C LEU A 61 -19.33 22.93 20.88
N ILE A 62 -20.08 23.73 20.11
CA ILE A 62 -20.43 25.09 20.49
C ILE A 62 -21.63 25.01 21.45
N VAL A 63 -21.52 25.65 22.60
CA VAL A 63 -22.62 25.71 23.58
C VAL A 63 -23.73 26.62 23.06
N VAL A 64 -24.97 26.15 23.12
CA VAL A 64 -26.17 26.90 22.74
C VAL A 64 -27.04 27.13 23.98
N GLU A 65 -27.53 28.37 24.13
CA GLU A 65 -28.46 28.73 25.20
C GLU A 65 -29.71 29.37 24.62
N ASN A 66 -30.87 28.76 24.87
CA ASN A 66 -32.17 29.23 24.40
C ASN A 66 -32.22 29.48 22.87
N GLY A 67 -31.53 28.65 22.09
CA GLY A 67 -31.45 28.75 20.63
C GLY A 67 -30.42 29.75 20.10
N ILE A 68 -29.61 30.37 20.96
CA ILE A 68 -28.55 31.30 20.57
C ILE A 68 -27.19 30.64 20.86
N PRO A 69 -26.30 30.49 19.86
CA PRO A 69 -24.96 29.98 20.09
C PRO A 69 -24.12 31.00 20.87
N ARG A 70 -23.35 30.54 21.86
CA ARG A 70 -22.46 31.40 22.66
C ARG A 70 -21.29 31.98 21.84
N LEU A 71 -20.99 31.35 20.71
CA LEU A 71 -20.04 31.85 19.71
C LEU A 71 -20.79 32.77 18.76
N ASN A 72 -20.54 34.09 18.87
CA ASN A 72 -21.16 35.11 18.04
C ASN A 72 -20.17 35.65 16.99
N ALA A 73 -20.68 36.44 16.04
CA ALA A 73 -19.87 37.03 14.97
C ALA A 73 -18.71 37.89 15.49
N GLU A 74 -18.89 38.61 16.61
CA GLU A 74 -17.82 39.42 17.22
C GLU A 74 -16.66 38.55 17.72
N LYS A 75 -16.95 37.45 18.43
CA LYS A 75 -15.92 36.51 18.90
C LYS A 75 -15.25 35.80 17.74
N LEU A 76 -15.97 35.49 16.66
CA LEU A 76 -15.38 34.97 15.42
C LEU A 76 -14.42 35.98 14.78
N MET A 77 -14.76 37.26 14.74
CA MET A 77 -13.84 38.30 14.26
C MET A 77 -12.58 38.39 15.14
N LYS A 78 -12.74 38.37 16.46
CA LYS A 78 -11.62 38.36 17.42
C LYS A 78 -10.72 37.13 17.25
N LEU A 79 -11.32 35.95 17.02
CA LEU A 79 -10.60 34.72 16.71
C LEU A 79 -9.80 34.84 15.40
N ASN A 80 -10.42 35.38 14.34
CA ASN A 80 -9.76 35.59 13.04
C ASN A 80 -8.62 36.61 13.11
N ASN A 81 -8.73 37.63 13.96
CA ASN A 81 -7.67 38.61 14.22
C ASN A 81 -6.54 38.07 15.12
N GLY A 82 -6.72 36.89 15.72
CA GLY A 82 -5.77 36.31 16.68
C GLY A 82 -5.81 36.95 18.07
N GLU A 83 -6.87 37.69 18.40
CA GLU A 83 -7.08 38.31 19.72
C GLU A 83 -7.56 37.31 20.77
N ILE A 84 -8.23 36.23 20.33
CA ILE A 84 -8.70 35.14 21.18
C ILE A 84 -8.14 33.82 20.64
N SER A 85 -7.65 32.96 21.53
CA SER A 85 -7.18 31.61 21.24
C SER A 85 -8.27 30.55 21.43
N TRP A 86 -8.10 29.39 20.80
CA TRP A 86 -8.99 28.24 21.01
C TRP A 86 -9.14 27.87 22.49
N ARG A 87 -8.04 27.95 23.25
CA ARG A 87 -8.05 27.63 24.67
C ARG A 87 -8.91 28.59 25.47
N GLU A 88 -8.85 29.88 25.16
CA GLU A 88 -9.71 30.88 25.81
C GLU A 88 -11.20 30.68 25.48
N LEU A 89 -11.54 30.17 24.28
CA LEU A 89 -12.94 29.81 23.97
C LEU A 89 -13.45 28.65 24.85
N VAL A 90 -12.58 27.70 25.18
CA VAL A 90 -12.89 26.59 26.09
C VAL A 90 -12.99 27.11 27.53
N ASP A 91 -12.03 27.94 27.97
CA ASP A 91 -11.99 28.50 29.32
C ASP A 91 -13.18 29.45 29.59
N GLN A 92 -13.68 30.15 28.56
CA GLN A 92 -14.89 30.98 28.63
C GLN A 92 -16.20 30.16 28.53
N GLY A 93 -16.13 28.83 28.43
CA GLY A 93 -17.29 27.96 28.32
C GLY A 93 -18.13 28.21 27.06
N ILE A 94 -17.49 28.63 25.97
CA ILE A 94 -18.11 28.78 24.64
C ILE A 94 -18.06 27.44 23.90
N ILE A 95 -16.93 26.75 24.01
CA ILE A 95 -16.70 25.42 23.46
C ILE A 95 -16.67 24.41 24.60
N GLU A 96 -17.41 23.32 24.45
CA GLU A 96 -17.52 22.27 25.44
C GLU A 96 -17.13 20.92 24.83
N TYR A 97 -16.27 20.15 25.51
CA TYR A 97 -15.85 18.83 25.06
C TYR A 97 -16.76 17.77 25.69
N LEU A 98 -17.59 17.12 24.89
CA LEU A 98 -18.46 16.04 25.34
C LEU A 98 -17.81 14.69 25.04
N ASP A 99 -17.86 13.77 25.98
CA ASP A 99 -17.62 12.35 25.69
C ASP A 99 -18.92 11.65 25.29
N ALA A 100 -18.82 10.37 24.90
CA ALA A 100 -19.99 9.59 24.49
C ALA A 100 -21.05 9.49 25.59
N GLY A 101 -20.66 9.48 26.87
CA GLY A 101 -21.59 9.43 27.99
C GLY A 101 -22.39 10.73 28.13
N GLU A 102 -21.72 11.87 28.13
CA GLU A 102 -22.40 13.16 28.25
C GLU A 102 -23.17 13.55 26.97
N GLU A 103 -22.74 13.09 25.80
CA GLU A 103 -23.42 13.31 24.52
C GLU A 103 -24.85 12.74 24.50
N GLU A 104 -25.15 11.67 25.26
CA GLU A 104 -26.52 11.13 25.44
C GLU A 104 -27.49 12.15 26.07
N ASN A 105 -26.97 13.19 26.74
CA ASN A 105 -27.77 14.26 27.30
C ASN A 105 -27.82 15.52 26.41
N ALA A 106 -27.16 15.49 25.25
CA ALA A 106 -27.05 16.62 24.35
C ALA A 106 -28.01 16.47 23.15
N TYR A 107 -28.75 17.53 22.87
CA TYR A 107 -29.48 17.68 21.61
C TYR A 107 -28.72 18.66 20.71
N VAL A 108 -27.98 18.14 19.73
CA VAL A 108 -27.03 18.90 18.90
C VAL A 108 -27.65 19.29 17.56
N ALA A 109 -27.56 20.57 17.18
CA ALA A 109 -27.92 21.04 15.85
C ALA A 109 -26.75 20.88 14.86
N LEU A 110 -27.04 20.53 13.61
CA LEU A 110 -26.01 20.38 12.56
C LEU A 110 -25.63 21.72 11.91
N TYR A 111 -26.63 22.55 11.62
CA TYR A 111 -26.46 23.87 11.03
C TYR A 111 -27.07 24.94 11.92
N GLU A 112 -26.56 26.17 11.84
CA GLU A 112 -27.13 27.31 12.55
C GLU A 112 -28.60 27.57 12.16
N SER A 113 -28.99 27.23 10.93
CA SER A 113 -30.37 27.35 10.43
C SER A 113 -31.37 26.46 11.17
N ASP A 114 -30.89 25.36 11.77
CA ASP A 114 -31.73 24.34 12.39
C ASP A 114 -31.92 24.60 13.90
N LEU A 115 -31.33 25.69 14.42
CA LEU A 115 -31.37 26.02 15.84
C LEU A 115 -32.80 26.33 16.32
N ILE A 116 -33.18 25.65 17.38
CA ILE A 116 -34.41 25.82 18.15
C ILE A 116 -34.05 25.94 19.64
N LYS A 117 -34.99 26.41 20.45
CA LYS A 117 -34.76 26.67 21.89
C LYS A 117 -34.35 25.43 22.70
N GLU A 118 -34.66 24.24 22.21
CA GLU A 118 -34.36 22.96 22.86
C GLU A 118 -32.93 22.46 22.58
N HIS A 119 -32.25 22.99 21.56
CA HIS A 119 -30.89 22.59 21.25
C HIS A 119 -29.93 23.03 22.35
N THR A 120 -29.09 22.09 22.76
CA THR A 120 -28.07 22.28 23.81
C THR A 120 -26.73 22.72 23.24
N HIS A 121 -26.43 22.26 22.04
CA HIS A 121 -25.14 22.44 21.38
C HIS A 121 -25.33 22.57 19.86
N LEU A 122 -24.31 23.12 19.21
CA LEU A 122 -24.22 23.28 17.76
C LEU A 122 -22.91 22.63 17.29
N GLU A 123 -22.98 21.91 16.17
CA GLU A 123 -21.82 21.35 15.48
C GLU A 123 -20.92 22.46 14.92
N ILE A 124 -19.60 22.32 15.04
CA ILE A 124 -18.66 23.32 14.51
C ILE A 124 -18.68 23.31 12.99
N SER A 125 -18.62 22.11 12.40
CA SER A 125 -18.82 21.88 10.98
C SER A 125 -19.15 20.40 10.77
N PRO A 126 -20.14 20.05 9.93
CA PRO A 126 -20.48 18.65 9.65
C PRO A 126 -19.32 17.83 9.06
N ILE A 127 -18.28 18.48 8.51
CA ILE A 127 -17.14 17.79 7.91
C ILE A 127 -16.25 17.06 8.92
N THR A 128 -16.33 17.43 10.20
CA THR A 128 -15.52 16.86 11.29
C THR A 128 -15.77 15.36 11.48
N ILE A 129 -16.89 14.83 10.96
CA ILE A 129 -17.20 13.39 10.93
C ILE A 129 -16.21 12.58 10.08
N LEU A 130 -15.55 13.22 9.10
CA LEU A 130 -14.63 12.56 8.19
C LEU A 130 -13.20 12.59 8.72
N GLY A 131 -12.51 11.45 8.59
CA GLY A 131 -11.07 11.37 8.87
C GLY A 131 -10.25 12.13 7.82
N ILE A 132 -9.04 12.55 8.21
CA ILE A 132 -8.10 13.36 7.41
C ILE A 132 -8.02 12.96 5.94
N VAL A 133 -7.78 11.66 5.66
CA VAL A 133 -7.56 11.18 4.29
C VAL A 133 -8.86 11.15 3.48
N THR A 134 -9.98 10.92 4.14
CA THR A 134 -11.30 10.90 3.50
C THR A 134 -11.73 12.30 3.10
N SER A 135 -11.40 13.30 3.91
CA SER A 135 -11.67 14.71 3.66
C SER A 135 -10.88 15.32 2.48
N LEU A 136 -9.89 14.59 1.93
CA LEU A 136 -9.21 14.96 0.68
C LEU A 136 -10.00 14.57 -0.58
N ILE A 137 -11.08 13.78 -0.44
CA ILE A 137 -11.94 13.38 -1.54
C ILE A 137 -12.98 14.50 -1.76
N PRO A 138 -13.02 15.15 -2.93
CA PRO A 138 -14.01 16.20 -3.17
C PRO A 138 -15.40 15.59 -3.41
N TYR A 139 -16.45 16.38 -3.16
CA TYR A 139 -17.85 16.02 -3.43
C TYR A 139 -18.26 14.66 -2.83
N SER A 140 -17.71 14.34 -1.66
CA SER A 140 -17.73 12.98 -1.14
C SER A 140 -19.13 12.50 -0.72
N ASN A 141 -20.03 13.44 -0.41
CA ASN A 141 -21.44 13.25 -0.11
C ASN A 141 -22.28 12.79 -1.33
N PHE A 142 -21.78 12.93 -2.56
CA PHE A 142 -22.44 12.47 -3.78
C PHE A 142 -22.01 11.05 -4.23
N GLY A 143 -21.23 10.34 -3.40
CA GLY A 143 -20.69 9.03 -3.70
C GLY A 143 -21.16 7.96 -2.72
N GLY A 144 -21.19 6.70 -3.16
CA GLY A 144 -21.46 5.58 -2.25
C GLY A 144 -20.36 5.41 -1.19
N SER A 145 -20.74 5.07 0.05
CA SER A 145 -19.83 4.91 1.18
C SER A 145 -18.68 3.92 0.91
N SER A 146 -18.97 2.81 0.23
CA SER A 146 -17.95 1.82 -0.15
C SER A 146 -16.87 2.39 -1.08
N ARG A 147 -17.21 3.39 -1.90
CA ARG A 147 -16.29 4.09 -2.81
C ARG A 147 -15.46 5.11 -2.08
N LEU A 148 -16.06 5.83 -1.13
CA LEU A 148 -15.37 6.72 -0.21
C LEU A 148 -14.21 6.00 0.50
N ILE A 149 -14.50 4.85 1.13
CA ILE A 149 -13.49 4.04 1.83
C ILE A 149 -12.35 3.61 0.88
N ARG A 150 -12.70 3.23 -0.35
CA ARG A 150 -11.71 2.86 -1.37
C ARG A 150 -10.87 4.06 -1.79
N GLY A 151 -11.49 5.23 -2.01
CA GLY A 151 -10.81 6.49 -2.30
C GLY A 151 -9.79 6.85 -1.23
N SER A 152 -10.15 6.75 0.05
CA SER A 152 -9.25 7.04 1.16
C SER A 152 -8.05 6.08 1.19
N LYS A 153 -8.25 4.80 0.86
CA LYS A 153 -7.15 3.83 0.73
C LYS A 153 -6.24 4.13 -0.45
N ILE A 154 -6.80 4.59 -1.56
CA ILE A 154 -6.06 4.91 -2.78
C ILE A 154 -5.15 6.12 -2.56
N GLN A 155 -5.61 7.15 -1.86
CA GLN A 155 -4.79 8.31 -1.50
C GLN A 155 -3.51 7.90 -0.77
N LYS A 156 -3.58 6.95 0.18
CA LYS A 156 -2.41 6.39 0.89
C LYS A 156 -1.46 5.58 0.01
N GLN A 157 -1.91 5.11 -1.14
CA GLN A 157 -1.12 4.29 -2.08
C GLN A 157 -0.57 5.10 -3.26
N SER A 158 -0.98 6.36 -3.36
CA SER A 158 -0.60 7.25 -4.45
C SER A 158 0.88 7.60 -4.37
N LEU A 159 1.47 7.85 -5.53
CA LEU A 159 2.83 8.34 -5.66
C LEU A 159 2.84 9.87 -5.61
N GLY A 160 3.77 10.42 -4.86
CA GLY A 160 3.95 11.85 -4.68
C GLY A 160 5.28 12.13 -4.01
N MET A 161 5.44 13.37 -3.57
CA MET A 161 6.58 13.75 -2.73
C MET A 161 6.27 13.34 -1.29
N TYR A 162 6.97 12.34 -0.74
CA TYR A 162 6.69 11.86 0.63
C TYR A 162 7.51 12.58 1.71
N ALA A 163 8.71 13.07 1.36
CA ALA A 163 9.59 13.81 2.25
C ALA A 163 10.53 14.69 1.42
N SER A 164 10.73 15.94 1.83
CA SER A 164 11.66 16.89 1.16
C SER A 164 13.11 16.40 1.17
N ASN A 165 13.54 15.73 2.24
CA ASN A 165 14.89 15.20 2.41
C ASN A 165 15.09 13.78 1.85
N PHE A 166 14.20 13.28 0.98
CA PHE A 166 14.32 11.93 0.41
C PHE A 166 15.67 11.68 -0.28
N LEU A 167 16.32 12.72 -0.80
CA LEU A 167 17.63 12.63 -1.44
C LEU A 167 18.71 12.07 -0.50
N TYR A 168 18.59 12.28 0.82
CA TYR A 168 19.54 11.77 1.80
C TYR A 168 19.05 10.49 2.50
N ARG A 169 17.77 10.14 2.36
CA ARG A 169 17.16 9.02 3.08
C ARG A 169 17.40 7.66 2.42
N MET A 170 17.66 6.64 3.23
CA MET A 170 17.78 5.24 2.81
C MET A 170 16.50 4.45 3.10
N ASP A 171 15.36 4.94 2.60
CA ASP A 171 14.08 4.26 2.78
C ASP A 171 13.93 3.08 1.81
N THR A 172 13.28 2.00 2.24
CA THR A 172 13.03 0.81 1.41
C THR A 172 11.73 0.93 0.64
N ASP A 173 11.74 0.53 -0.63
CA ASP A 173 10.54 0.39 -1.49
C ASP A 173 9.78 1.72 -1.71
N THR A 174 10.51 2.81 -1.95
CA THR A 174 9.92 4.14 -2.17
C THR A 174 9.83 4.48 -3.65
N SER A 175 8.80 5.24 -4.01
CA SER A 175 8.59 5.73 -5.38
C SER A 175 8.18 7.19 -5.34
N ILE A 176 8.81 8.01 -6.17
CA ILE A 176 8.56 9.44 -6.23
C ILE A 176 8.10 9.80 -7.63
N LEU A 177 7.02 10.57 -7.70
CA LEU A 177 6.48 11.11 -8.94
C LEU A 177 7.33 12.31 -9.39
N HIS A 178 7.66 12.39 -10.69
CA HIS A 178 8.55 13.45 -11.20
C HIS A 178 7.90 14.84 -11.19
N TYR A 179 6.63 14.92 -11.59
CA TYR A 179 5.90 16.18 -11.72
C TYR A 179 4.56 16.15 -10.98
N PRO A 180 4.56 16.09 -9.64
CA PRO A 180 3.32 16.14 -8.88
C PRO A 180 2.67 17.53 -9.01
N GLN A 181 1.34 17.59 -9.05
CA GLN A 181 0.58 18.82 -9.22
C GLN A 181 -0.45 19.00 -8.09
N MET A 182 -0.84 20.24 -7.80
CA MET A 182 -1.99 20.51 -6.95
C MET A 182 -3.28 20.20 -7.72
N PRO A 183 -4.30 19.56 -7.10
CA PRO A 183 -5.58 19.34 -7.76
C PRO A 183 -6.29 20.67 -8.05
N VAL A 184 -6.91 20.79 -9.23
CA VAL A 184 -7.75 21.97 -9.57
C VAL A 184 -8.96 22.06 -8.64
N VAL A 185 -9.59 20.93 -8.34
CA VAL A 185 -10.67 20.82 -7.36
C VAL A 185 -10.06 20.43 -6.01
N ASN A 186 -9.97 21.37 -5.10
CA ASN A 186 -9.42 21.16 -3.76
C ASN A 186 -10.54 21.02 -2.72
N THR A 187 -10.14 20.76 -1.49
CA THR A 187 -10.99 20.78 -0.30
C THR A 187 -10.25 21.57 0.77
N PHE A 188 -10.95 22.07 1.78
CA PHE A 188 -10.33 22.82 2.89
C PHE A 188 -9.13 22.09 3.54
N MET A 189 -9.12 20.75 3.54
CA MET A 189 -8.01 19.95 4.07
C MET A 189 -6.70 20.12 3.28
N HIS A 190 -6.77 20.48 2.00
CA HIS A 190 -5.56 20.70 1.21
C HIS A 190 -4.80 21.93 1.71
N ASP A 191 -5.51 22.95 2.21
CA ASP A 191 -4.91 24.15 2.77
C ASP A 191 -4.38 23.90 4.19
N ILE A 192 -5.17 23.21 5.03
CA ILE A 192 -4.75 22.83 6.41
C ILE A 192 -3.48 21.98 6.39
N TYR A 193 -3.39 21.00 5.48
CA TYR A 193 -2.21 20.13 5.39
C TYR A 193 -1.04 20.80 4.63
N ASN A 194 -1.24 22.01 4.10
CA ASN A 194 -0.32 22.65 3.17
C ASN A 194 0.10 21.68 2.04
N TYR A 195 -0.89 21.03 1.44
CA TYR A 195 -0.72 19.96 0.46
C TYR A 195 0.09 20.40 -0.77
N LYS A 196 0.16 21.70 -1.03
CA LYS A 196 1.04 22.32 -2.04
C LYS A 196 2.51 21.94 -1.88
N THR A 197 2.96 21.68 -0.66
CA THR A 197 4.35 21.28 -0.38
C THR A 197 4.64 19.84 -0.78
N HIS A 198 3.64 18.95 -0.66
CA HIS A 198 3.79 17.52 -0.88
C HIS A 198 2.61 16.92 -1.68
N PRO A 199 2.37 17.39 -2.93
CA PRO A 199 1.26 16.88 -3.72
C PRO A 199 1.49 15.44 -4.19
N SER A 200 0.39 14.71 -4.41
CA SER A 200 0.41 13.34 -4.91
C SER A 200 -0.57 13.15 -6.06
N GLY A 201 -0.07 13.05 -7.28
CA GLY A 201 -0.90 12.92 -8.49
C GLY A 201 -0.74 14.08 -9.47
N GLN A 202 -1.55 14.05 -10.53
CA GLN A 202 -1.52 15.02 -11.63
C GLN A 202 -2.95 15.30 -12.11
N ASN A 203 -3.21 16.52 -12.56
CA ASN A 203 -4.46 16.83 -13.27
C ASN A 203 -4.37 16.30 -14.69
N VAL A 204 -5.44 15.69 -15.16
CA VAL A 204 -5.51 15.05 -16.48
C VAL A 204 -6.82 15.41 -17.16
N VAL A 205 -6.78 15.51 -18.48
CA VAL A 205 -8.00 15.60 -19.29
C VAL A 205 -8.52 14.18 -19.53
N ILE A 206 -9.74 13.92 -19.05
CA ILE A 206 -10.39 12.62 -19.17
C ILE A 206 -11.59 12.72 -20.11
N ALA A 207 -11.72 11.77 -21.03
CA ALA A 207 -12.87 11.64 -21.91
C ALA A 207 -13.61 10.33 -21.64
N MET A 208 -14.93 10.41 -21.50
CA MET A 208 -15.79 9.25 -21.27
C MET A 208 -16.30 8.65 -22.57
N ILE A 209 -15.57 7.69 -23.12
CA ILE A 209 -15.87 7.05 -24.39
C ILE A 209 -15.45 5.58 -24.33
N SER A 210 -16.23 4.67 -24.91
CA SER A 210 -15.76 3.31 -25.16
C SER A 210 -14.98 3.31 -26.47
N PHE A 211 -13.70 2.93 -26.41
CA PHE A 211 -12.81 3.03 -27.56
C PHE A 211 -12.12 1.69 -27.82
N GLN A 212 -12.38 1.11 -28.99
CA GLN A 212 -11.76 -0.12 -29.50
C GLN A 212 -11.78 -1.35 -28.53
N GLY A 213 -12.61 -1.32 -27.48
CA GLY A 213 -12.70 -2.38 -26.47
C GLY A 213 -11.58 -2.37 -25.41
N TYR A 214 -10.51 -1.59 -25.58
CA TYR A 214 -9.34 -1.60 -24.68
C TYR A 214 -9.55 -0.91 -23.32
N ASN A 215 -10.69 -0.25 -23.11
CA ASN A 215 -11.09 0.32 -21.82
C ASN A 215 -12.28 -0.39 -21.16
N MET A 216 -12.59 -1.62 -21.58
CA MET A 216 -13.60 -2.44 -20.90
C MET A 216 -13.06 -3.01 -19.58
N GLN A 217 -13.95 -3.38 -18.65
CA GLN A 217 -13.59 -4.07 -17.39
C GLN A 217 -12.48 -3.37 -16.58
N ASP A 218 -12.61 -2.07 -16.34
CA ASP A 218 -11.66 -1.23 -15.56
C ASP A 218 -10.30 -1.00 -16.20
N ALA A 219 -10.14 -1.36 -17.46
CA ALA A 219 -9.01 -0.90 -18.24
C ALA A 219 -9.16 0.59 -18.58
N ILE A 220 -8.04 1.28 -18.66
CA ILE A 220 -7.94 2.69 -19.07
C ILE A 220 -6.98 2.78 -20.25
N ILE A 221 -7.28 3.66 -21.19
CA ILE A 221 -6.43 3.90 -22.36
C ILE A 221 -5.72 5.23 -22.16
N PHE A 222 -4.40 5.23 -22.33
CA PHE A 222 -3.56 6.42 -22.16
C PHE A 222 -3.09 6.96 -23.51
N ASN A 223 -2.96 8.28 -23.59
CA ASN A 223 -2.29 8.96 -24.68
C ASN A 223 -0.76 8.81 -24.54
N LYS A 224 -0.13 8.21 -25.55
CA LYS A 224 1.33 8.01 -25.61
C LYS A 224 2.09 9.33 -25.57
N GLY A 225 1.61 10.35 -26.27
CA GLY A 225 2.24 11.68 -26.29
C GLY A 225 2.32 12.30 -24.90
N SER A 226 1.26 12.14 -24.08
CA SER A 226 1.26 12.62 -22.68
C SER A 226 2.28 11.87 -21.82
N ILE A 227 2.40 10.54 -21.97
CA ILE A 227 3.41 9.74 -21.25
C ILE A 227 4.84 10.14 -21.64
N GLU A 228 5.07 10.33 -22.94
CA GLU A 228 6.38 10.73 -23.49
C GLU A 228 6.80 12.13 -23.03
N ARG A 229 5.84 13.03 -22.79
CA ARG A 229 6.06 14.37 -22.22
C ARG A 229 6.26 14.38 -20.70
N GLY A 230 6.01 13.26 -20.01
CA GLY A 230 6.31 13.12 -18.57
C GLY A 230 5.14 12.76 -17.68
N PHE A 231 3.94 12.54 -18.22
CA PHE A 231 2.79 12.09 -17.45
C PHE A 231 3.06 10.74 -16.76
N GLY A 232 2.79 10.66 -15.46
CA GLY A 232 2.93 9.46 -14.64
C GLY A 232 4.36 8.94 -14.48
N ARG A 233 5.40 9.66 -14.91
CA ARG A 233 6.80 9.21 -14.73
C ARG A 233 7.18 9.27 -13.26
N SER A 234 7.78 8.18 -12.78
CA SER A 234 8.24 8.06 -11.40
C SER A 234 9.64 7.48 -11.32
N SER A 235 10.33 7.70 -10.21
CA SER A 235 11.58 7.02 -9.87
C SER A 235 11.37 6.12 -8.66
N TYR A 236 11.72 4.85 -8.81
CA TYR A 236 11.71 3.85 -7.76
C TYR A 236 13.09 3.79 -7.09
N PHE A 237 13.12 3.80 -5.76
CA PHE A 237 14.34 3.76 -4.98
C PHE A 237 14.39 2.50 -4.14
N ARG A 238 15.57 1.87 -4.10
CA ARG A 238 15.80 0.68 -3.29
C ARG A 238 17.24 0.66 -2.73
N PRO A 239 17.41 0.59 -1.40
CA PRO A 239 18.71 0.39 -0.78
C PRO A 239 19.08 -1.10 -0.75
N TYR A 240 20.38 -1.36 -0.87
CA TYR A 240 21.04 -2.64 -0.71
C TYR A 240 22.12 -2.47 0.35
N ASN A 241 22.06 -3.26 1.41
CA ASN A 241 22.91 -3.08 2.58
C ASN A 241 23.82 -4.30 2.77
N ALA A 242 25.05 -4.06 3.20
CA ALA A 242 25.99 -5.08 3.63
C ALA A 242 26.78 -4.61 4.84
N GLU A 243 27.05 -5.52 5.77
CA GLU A 243 27.80 -5.25 7.00
C GLU A 243 29.03 -6.15 7.07
N GLU A 244 30.15 -5.60 7.54
CA GLU A 244 31.36 -6.33 7.89
C GLU A 244 31.25 -6.89 9.31
N LEU A 245 30.59 -8.04 9.44
CA LEU A 245 30.39 -8.68 10.74
C LEU A 245 31.71 -9.21 11.30
N ARG A 246 31.91 -8.96 12.60
CA ARG A 246 32.98 -9.56 13.39
C ARG A 246 32.42 -10.76 14.16
N TYR A 247 32.95 -11.94 13.87
CA TYR A 247 32.53 -13.17 14.54
C TYR A 247 33.27 -13.35 15.87
N SER A 248 32.66 -14.05 16.82
CA SER A 248 33.25 -14.28 18.16
C SER A 248 34.60 -14.99 18.14
N GLY A 249 34.93 -15.71 17.06
CA GLY A 249 36.22 -16.36 16.85
C GLY A 249 37.33 -15.44 16.30
N GLY A 250 37.11 -14.12 16.28
CA GLY A 250 38.09 -13.14 15.78
C GLY A 250 38.17 -13.00 14.25
N LEU A 251 37.47 -13.86 13.51
CA LEU A 251 37.34 -13.75 12.06
C LEU A 251 36.35 -12.65 11.68
N THR A 252 36.61 -11.96 10.57
CA THR A 252 35.78 -10.84 10.11
C THR A 252 35.38 -11.02 8.65
N ASP A 253 34.16 -10.58 8.33
CA ASP A 253 33.77 -10.33 6.95
C ASP A 253 34.58 -9.15 6.38
N GLU A 254 34.92 -9.21 5.09
CA GLU A 254 35.69 -8.17 4.41
C GLU A 254 34.97 -7.76 3.13
N VAL A 255 34.74 -6.45 2.97
CA VAL A 255 34.23 -5.87 1.73
C VAL A 255 35.43 -5.54 0.85
N ILE A 256 35.62 -6.39 -0.15
CA ILE A 256 36.68 -6.34 -1.15
C ILE A 256 36.13 -6.91 -2.46
N VAL A 257 36.83 -6.64 -3.57
CA VAL A 257 36.57 -7.36 -4.82
C VAL A 257 36.93 -8.83 -4.60
N PRO A 258 35.99 -9.79 -4.75
CA PRO A 258 36.31 -11.20 -4.53
C PRO A 258 37.32 -11.72 -5.55
N ASP A 259 38.33 -12.45 -5.09
CA ASP A 259 39.30 -13.12 -5.95
C ASP A 259 38.77 -14.44 -6.53
N LYS A 260 39.37 -14.90 -7.63
CA LYS A 260 39.02 -16.16 -8.31
C LYS A 260 39.21 -17.40 -7.43
N GLU A 261 40.02 -17.29 -6.38
CA GLU A 261 40.30 -18.36 -5.41
C GLU A 261 39.17 -18.53 -4.36
N VAL A 262 38.27 -17.56 -4.24
CA VAL A 262 37.18 -17.57 -3.27
C VAL A 262 36.16 -18.67 -3.61
N LYS A 263 35.75 -19.44 -2.60
CA LYS A 263 34.76 -20.51 -2.78
C LYS A 263 33.40 -19.92 -3.14
N GLY A 264 32.91 -20.27 -4.32
CA GLY A 264 31.65 -19.75 -4.85
C GLY A 264 31.78 -18.45 -5.63
N TYR A 265 33.00 -18.12 -6.10
CA TYR A 265 33.24 -17.05 -7.07
C TYR A 265 32.24 -17.11 -8.22
N LYS A 266 31.68 -15.95 -8.58
CA LYS A 266 30.70 -15.81 -9.67
C LYS A 266 31.42 -15.61 -11.01
N SER A 267 30.94 -14.72 -11.88
CA SER A 267 31.63 -14.35 -13.10
C SER A 267 32.44 -13.06 -12.91
N GLU A 268 33.58 -12.95 -13.59
CA GLU A 268 34.35 -11.70 -13.69
C GLU A 268 33.49 -10.55 -14.26
N LYS A 269 32.49 -10.87 -15.09
CA LYS A 269 31.54 -9.89 -15.62
C LYS A 269 30.62 -9.29 -14.55
N ASP A 270 30.33 -10.01 -13.48
CA ASP A 270 29.38 -9.59 -12.44
C ASP A 270 30.03 -8.58 -11.48
N TYR A 271 31.35 -8.68 -11.32
CA TYR A 271 32.17 -7.80 -10.49
C TYR A 271 32.69 -6.56 -11.22
N ARG A 272 32.43 -6.44 -12.54
CA ARG A 272 33.01 -5.39 -13.41
C ARG A 272 32.74 -3.95 -12.96
N LEU A 273 31.72 -3.73 -12.14
CA LEU A 273 31.28 -2.42 -11.68
C LEU A 273 31.86 -2.04 -10.32
N LEU A 274 32.55 -2.97 -9.64
CA LEU A 274 33.17 -2.72 -8.35
C LEU A 274 34.47 -1.92 -8.52
N GLU A 275 34.68 -0.94 -7.65
CA GLU A 275 35.95 -0.25 -7.50
C GLU A 275 36.91 -1.07 -6.61
N LYS A 276 38.11 -0.54 -6.37
CA LYS A 276 39.17 -1.23 -5.61
C LYS A 276 38.78 -1.57 -4.17
N ASP A 277 37.83 -0.84 -3.61
CA ASP A 277 37.27 -1.05 -2.27
C ASP A 277 36.15 -2.09 -2.24
N GLY A 278 35.83 -2.74 -3.37
CA GLY A 278 34.77 -3.72 -3.46
C GLY A 278 33.36 -3.13 -3.51
N ILE A 279 33.20 -1.82 -3.70
CA ILE A 279 31.90 -1.14 -3.75
C ILE A 279 31.68 -0.59 -5.17
N VAL A 280 30.44 -0.62 -5.65
CA VAL A 280 30.08 -0.03 -6.95
C VAL A 280 30.24 1.50 -6.93
N TYR A 281 30.61 2.13 -8.06
CA TYR A 281 30.68 3.59 -8.15
C TYR A 281 29.32 4.27 -8.35
N THR A 282 29.20 5.53 -7.93
CA THR A 282 27.96 6.32 -8.11
C THR A 282 27.66 6.57 -9.58
N GLY A 283 26.39 6.47 -9.97
CA GLY A 283 25.99 6.62 -11.36
C GLY A 283 26.25 5.39 -12.25
N ALA A 284 26.77 4.27 -11.72
CA ALA A 284 26.87 3.02 -12.47
C ALA A 284 25.48 2.50 -12.87
N SER A 285 25.36 1.97 -14.10
CA SER A 285 24.15 1.29 -14.55
C SER A 285 24.25 -0.19 -14.19
N VAL A 286 23.37 -0.65 -13.31
CA VAL A 286 23.34 -2.02 -12.78
C VAL A 286 22.15 -2.78 -13.33
N LYS A 287 22.35 -4.05 -13.65
CA LYS A 287 21.33 -5.00 -14.10
C LYS A 287 21.17 -6.12 -13.08
N GLU A 288 20.23 -7.02 -13.35
CA GLU A 288 20.08 -8.27 -12.62
C GLU A 288 21.41 -9.02 -12.52
N ASP A 289 21.64 -9.65 -11.36
CA ASP A 289 22.84 -10.41 -10.98
C ASP A 289 24.17 -9.62 -10.89
N ASP A 290 24.24 -8.36 -11.34
CA ASP A 290 25.40 -7.50 -11.12
C ASP A 290 25.66 -7.34 -9.60
N VAL A 291 26.93 -7.39 -9.20
CA VAL A 291 27.35 -7.25 -7.80
C VAL A 291 27.51 -5.77 -7.48
N VAL A 292 26.85 -5.32 -6.41
CA VAL A 292 26.93 -3.91 -5.95
C VAL A 292 27.84 -3.72 -4.75
N ILE A 293 27.96 -4.74 -3.90
CA ILE A 293 28.87 -4.76 -2.76
C ILE A 293 29.56 -6.11 -2.74
N GLY A 294 30.82 -6.15 -3.15
CA GLY A 294 31.70 -7.30 -3.07
C GLY A 294 31.99 -7.63 -1.61
N LYS A 295 31.70 -8.85 -1.19
CA LYS A 295 31.88 -9.27 0.20
C LYS A 295 32.40 -10.68 0.25
N THR A 296 33.44 -10.90 1.05
CA THR A 296 33.98 -12.22 1.33
C THR A 296 33.83 -12.53 2.82
N SER A 297 33.37 -13.74 3.13
CA SER A 297 33.16 -14.21 4.49
C SER A 297 34.14 -15.34 4.84
N PRO A 298 34.57 -15.45 6.10
CA PRO A 298 35.32 -16.60 6.57
C PRO A 298 34.49 -17.90 6.48
N PRO A 299 35.13 -19.08 6.44
CA PRO A 299 34.43 -20.35 6.49
C PRO A 299 33.65 -20.52 7.81
N ARG A 300 32.41 -21.05 7.73
CA ARG A 300 31.53 -21.23 8.90
C ARG A 300 31.86 -22.44 9.77
N PHE A 301 32.45 -23.47 9.16
CA PHE A 301 32.82 -24.72 9.82
C PHE A 301 34.21 -25.08 9.29
N LEU A 302 35.22 -25.10 10.15
CA LEU A 302 36.46 -25.82 9.87
C LEU A 302 36.14 -27.29 10.12
N GLY A 303 36.08 -28.11 9.06
CA GLY A 303 35.91 -29.55 9.25
C GLY A 303 37.17 -30.16 9.87
N GLU A 304 37.03 -31.14 10.77
CA GLU A 304 38.16 -31.87 11.40
C GLU A 304 39.11 -32.52 10.37
N LEU A 305 38.65 -32.77 9.13
CA LEU A 305 39.44 -33.33 8.04
C LEU A 305 40.16 -32.28 7.18
N GLU A 306 39.83 -30.99 7.32
CA GLU A 306 40.38 -29.91 6.50
C GLU A 306 41.57 -29.18 7.16
N GLU A 307 41.79 -29.34 8.48
CA GLU A 307 42.88 -28.67 9.24
C GLU A 307 44.29 -28.86 8.65
N PHE A 308 44.54 -29.94 7.90
CA PHE A 308 45.85 -30.24 7.30
C PHE A 308 45.99 -29.77 5.84
N SER A 309 44.98 -29.11 5.28
CA SER A 309 45.00 -28.61 3.91
C SER A 309 45.05 -27.08 3.87
N ILE A 310 45.90 -26.51 3.00
CA ILE A 310 45.94 -25.06 2.71
C ILE A 310 44.55 -24.53 2.27
N ALA A 311 43.66 -25.44 1.84
CA ALA A 311 42.27 -25.17 1.48
C ALA A 311 41.34 -24.84 2.66
N ALA A 312 41.76 -25.04 3.92
CA ALA A 312 40.93 -24.77 5.12
C ALA A 312 40.60 -23.29 5.33
N ASN A 313 41.45 -22.39 4.82
CA ASN A 313 41.30 -20.93 4.97
C ASN A 313 40.63 -20.25 3.76
N ILE A 314 40.06 -21.03 2.83
CA ILE A 314 39.41 -20.45 1.66
C ILE A 314 38.14 -19.70 2.09
N ARG A 315 38.15 -18.38 1.90
CA ARG A 315 37.00 -17.51 2.13
C ARG A 315 35.86 -17.87 1.18
N ARG A 316 34.64 -17.51 1.56
CA ARG A 316 33.42 -17.72 0.78
C ARG A 316 32.91 -16.41 0.20
N GLU A 317 32.35 -16.48 -0.99
CA GLU A 317 31.66 -15.35 -1.61
C GLU A 317 30.31 -15.10 -0.93
N SER A 318 30.10 -13.89 -0.43
CA SER A 318 28.90 -13.44 0.30
C SER A 318 28.41 -12.07 -0.22
N SER A 319 28.72 -11.74 -1.47
CA SER A 319 28.46 -10.41 -2.03
C SER A 319 26.98 -10.11 -2.19
N THR A 320 26.64 -8.82 -2.11
CA THR A 320 25.28 -8.34 -2.33
C THR A 320 25.06 -8.08 -3.81
N THR A 321 24.01 -8.68 -4.37
CA THR A 321 23.64 -8.60 -5.79
C THR A 321 22.28 -7.96 -5.98
N ILE A 322 22.07 -7.40 -7.17
CA ILE A 322 20.75 -6.92 -7.59
C ILE A 322 19.77 -8.08 -7.69
N LYS A 323 18.56 -7.85 -7.20
CA LYS A 323 17.49 -8.84 -7.26
C LYS A 323 17.01 -9.07 -8.69
N GLN A 324 16.52 -10.28 -8.93
CA GLN A 324 15.94 -10.68 -10.21
C GLN A 324 14.79 -9.77 -10.67
N GLY A 325 14.84 -9.36 -11.94
CA GLY A 325 13.89 -8.43 -12.55
C GLY A 325 13.97 -6.99 -12.02
N GLU A 326 15.03 -6.64 -11.29
CA GLU A 326 15.33 -5.26 -10.88
C GLU A 326 16.61 -4.78 -11.60
N GLY A 327 16.72 -3.46 -11.72
CA GLY A 327 17.85 -2.81 -12.36
C GLY A 327 17.67 -1.30 -12.28
N GLY A 328 18.72 -0.55 -12.55
CA GLY A 328 18.68 0.90 -12.45
C GLY A 328 20.06 1.52 -12.41
N ARG A 329 20.13 2.72 -11.86
CA ARG A 329 21.37 3.47 -11.70
C ARG A 329 21.68 3.64 -10.22
N VAL A 330 22.95 3.46 -9.84
CA VAL A 330 23.40 3.75 -8.49
C VAL A 330 23.26 5.25 -8.23
N ASP A 331 22.57 5.59 -7.16
CA ASP A 331 22.15 6.95 -6.86
C ASP A 331 23.02 7.56 -5.76
N ASN A 332 23.04 6.92 -4.58
CA ASN A 332 23.86 7.33 -3.44
C ASN A 332 24.45 6.11 -2.73
N ILE A 333 25.63 6.27 -2.16
CA ILE A 333 26.33 5.25 -1.38
C ILE A 333 26.67 5.87 -0.03
N ILE A 334 26.32 5.19 1.05
CA ILE A 334 26.63 5.60 2.41
C ILE A 334 27.48 4.52 3.05
N ILE A 335 28.62 4.92 3.62
CA ILE A 335 29.50 4.06 4.39
C ILE A 335 29.52 4.65 5.80
N THR A 336 29.16 3.83 6.78
CA THR A 336 29.08 4.22 8.19
C THR A 336 29.51 3.04 9.06
N GLU A 337 29.54 3.22 10.36
CA GLU A 337 29.67 2.13 11.34
C GLU A 337 28.34 1.92 12.06
N ASN A 338 28.05 0.68 12.44
CA ASN A 338 26.92 0.35 13.29
C ASN A 338 27.25 0.61 14.77
N GLU A 339 26.30 0.40 15.68
CA GLU A 339 26.51 0.58 17.13
C GLU A 339 27.61 -0.33 17.71
N GLU A 340 27.93 -1.44 17.03
CA GLU A 340 28.96 -2.41 17.42
C GLU A 340 30.35 -2.09 16.83
N GLY A 341 30.48 -1.01 16.04
CA GLY A 341 31.72 -0.65 15.34
C GLY A 341 32.03 -1.49 14.09
N ASN A 342 31.04 -2.24 13.57
CA ASN A 342 31.14 -2.93 12.29
C ASN A 342 30.86 -1.95 11.15
N ARG A 343 31.64 -2.03 10.07
CA ARG A 343 31.44 -1.20 8.88
C ARG A 343 30.15 -1.61 8.16
N LEU A 344 29.24 -0.66 7.99
CA LEU A 344 27.97 -0.79 7.29
C LEU A 344 28.02 0.02 5.98
N ILE A 345 27.74 -0.66 4.88
CA ILE A 345 27.67 -0.05 3.54
C ILE A 345 26.24 -0.17 3.03
N GLN A 346 25.69 0.95 2.58
CA GLN A 346 24.36 1.05 1.99
C GLN A 346 24.45 1.67 0.59
N VAL A 347 24.04 0.92 -0.42
CA VAL A 347 24.01 1.35 -1.82
C VAL A 347 22.55 1.55 -2.23
N ARG A 348 22.17 2.79 -2.55
CA ARG A 348 20.84 3.13 -3.07
C ARG A 348 20.82 3.09 -4.58
N ILE A 349 19.83 2.40 -5.13
CA ILE A 349 19.60 2.30 -6.57
C ILE A 349 18.32 3.02 -6.92
N ARG A 350 18.37 3.79 -8.00
CA ARG A 350 17.24 4.50 -8.58
C ARG A 350 16.91 3.90 -9.95
N ALA A 351 15.66 3.46 -10.11
CA ALA A 351 15.13 2.97 -11.37
C ALA A 351 14.06 3.93 -11.88
N GLN A 352 14.18 4.42 -13.11
CA GLN A 352 13.11 5.19 -13.73
C GLN A 352 11.98 4.25 -14.15
N ARG A 353 10.74 4.63 -13.81
CA ARG A 353 9.51 3.90 -14.09
C ARG A 353 8.59 4.79 -14.91
N ILE A 354 8.64 4.59 -16.22
CA ILE A 354 7.69 5.17 -17.17
C ILE A 354 6.41 4.31 -17.11
N PRO A 355 5.21 4.90 -17.11
CA PRO A 355 3.96 4.13 -17.15
C PRO A 355 3.95 3.12 -18.29
N GLU A 356 3.67 1.87 -17.96
CA GLU A 356 3.61 0.75 -18.91
C GLU A 356 2.28 -0.01 -18.79
N TYR A 357 2.01 -0.91 -19.75
CA TYR A 357 0.83 -1.76 -19.71
C TYR A 357 0.75 -2.52 -18.39
N GLY A 358 -0.44 -2.53 -17.79
CA GLY A 358 -0.68 -3.21 -16.52
C GLY A 358 -0.42 -2.36 -15.26
N ASP A 359 0.23 -1.19 -15.38
CA ASP A 359 0.39 -0.27 -14.24
C ASP A 359 -0.97 0.24 -13.75
N LYS A 360 -1.09 0.42 -12.42
CA LYS A 360 -2.34 0.82 -11.79
C LYS A 360 -2.41 2.33 -11.54
N PHE A 361 -3.52 2.90 -11.97
CA PHE A 361 -3.89 4.27 -11.67
C PHE A 361 -5.30 4.31 -11.08
N ALA A 362 -5.65 5.43 -10.45
CA ALA A 362 -6.97 5.60 -9.90
C ALA A 362 -7.38 7.07 -9.79
N SER A 363 -8.69 7.31 -9.81
CA SER A 363 -9.25 8.58 -9.34
C SER A 363 -9.38 8.60 -7.81
N ARG A 364 -9.59 9.81 -7.27
CA ARG A 364 -9.87 10.02 -5.83
C ARG A 364 -11.15 9.32 -5.35
N HIS A 365 -12.07 8.96 -6.25
CA HIS A 365 -13.37 8.38 -5.92
C HIS A 365 -13.42 6.84 -5.94
N GLY A 366 -12.27 6.17 -5.80
CA GLY A 366 -12.26 4.71 -5.74
C GLY A 366 -12.43 4.01 -7.09
N GLN A 367 -12.21 4.73 -8.20
CA GLN A 367 -12.17 4.16 -9.55
C GLN A 367 -10.72 3.79 -9.88
N LYS A 368 -10.35 2.55 -9.55
CA LYS A 368 -9.04 1.98 -9.92
C LYS A 368 -9.12 1.39 -11.32
N GLY A 369 -8.06 1.56 -12.09
CA GLY A 369 -7.92 0.98 -13.41
C GLY A 369 -6.48 0.59 -13.72
N VAL A 370 -6.35 -0.25 -14.73
CA VAL A 370 -5.08 -0.74 -15.25
C VAL A 370 -4.90 -0.21 -16.66
N ILE A 371 -3.70 0.22 -17.03
CA ILE A 371 -3.42 0.62 -18.42
C ILE A 371 -3.64 -0.58 -19.35
N GLY A 372 -4.70 -0.54 -20.14
CA GLY A 372 -5.08 -1.58 -21.10
C GLY A 372 -4.50 -1.35 -22.49
N ALA A 373 -4.47 -0.09 -22.92
CA ALA A 373 -3.78 0.31 -24.13
C ALA A 373 -3.10 1.68 -23.97
N ILE A 374 -2.03 1.88 -24.75
CA ILE A 374 -1.33 3.15 -24.89
C ILE A 374 -1.40 3.47 -26.38
N ILE A 375 -2.18 4.49 -26.75
CA ILE A 375 -2.44 4.83 -28.15
C ILE A 375 -1.56 6.02 -28.57
N PRO A 376 -1.02 6.02 -29.80
CA PRO A 376 -0.30 7.18 -30.35
C PRO A 376 -1.18 8.44 -30.30
N GLU A 377 -0.56 9.60 -30.10
CA GLU A 377 -1.30 10.86 -29.92
C GLU A 377 -2.13 11.20 -31.16
N GLU A 378 -1.63 10.85 -32.35
CA GLU A 378 -2.29 10.98 -33.65
C GLU A 378 -3.59 10.18 -33.78
N ASP A 379 -3.75 9.08 -33.04
CA ASP A 379 -4.93 8.23 -33.07
C ASP A 379 -5.94 8.57 -31.97
N VAL A 380 -5.56 9.43 -31.02
CA VAL A 380 -6.41 9.86 -29.92
C VAL A 380 -7.55 10.73 -30.45
N PRO A 381 -8.83 10.39 -30.17
CA PRO A 381 -9.93 11.23 -30.57
C PRO A 381 -9.84 12.64 -29.96
N PHE A 382 -10.19 13.66 -30.74
CA PHE A 382 -10.02 15.06 -30.35
C PHE A 382 -11.32 15.86 -30.44
N THR A 383 -11.45 16.92 -29.64
CA THR A 383 -12.60 17.83 -29.69
C THR A 383 -12.52 18.78 -30.88
N ALA A 384 -13.62 19.43 -31.24
CA ALA A 384 -13.64 20.48 -32.28
C ALA A 384 -12.64 21.63 -32.02
N ARG A 385 -12.20 21.82 -30.77
CA ARG A 385 -11.21 22.83 -30.36
C ARG A 385 -9.77 22.29 -30.34
N GLY A 386 -9.55 21.05 -30.78
CA GLY A 386 -8.24 20.40 -30.84
C GLY A 386 -7.78 19.77 -29.52
N ILE A 387 -8.64 19.67 -28.50
CA ILE A 387 -8.26 19.05 -27.22
C ILE A 387 -8.17 17.53 -27.39
N ARG A 388 -7.02 16.95 -27.07
CA ARG A 388 -6.79 15.51 -27.00
C ARG A 388 -6.76 15.08 -25.52
N PRO A 389 -7.63 14.17 -25.08
CA PRO A 389 -7.62 13.68 -23.70
C PRO A 389 -6.34 12.87 -23.41
N ASP A 390 -5.91 12.92 -22.15
CA ASP A 390 -4.79 12.10 -21.65
C ASP A 390 -5.25 10.67 -21.37
N ILE A 391 -6.49 10.52 -20.89
CA ILE A 391 -7.09 9.25 -20.50
C ILE A 391 -8.47 9.08 -21.15
N LEU A 392 -8.68 7.95 -21.82
CA LEU A 392 -10.01 7.51 -22.25
C LEU A 392 -10.58 6.52 -21.23
N PHE A 393 -11.67 6.91 -20.60
CA PHE A 393 -12.33 6.14 -19.55
C PHE A 393 -13.67 5.59 -20.04
N SER A 394 -13.98 4.33 -19.68
CA SER A 394 -15.23 3.72 -20.14
C SER A 394 -16.44 4.27 -19.39
N PRO A 395 -17.51 4.66 -20.12
CA PRO A 395 -18.73 5.15 -19.48
C PRO A 395 -19.46 4.08 -18.67
N HIS A 396 -19.25 2.79 -18.98
CA HIS A 396 -19.88 1.66 -18.28
C HIS A 396 -19.50 1.59 -16.79
N SER A 397 -18.36 2.15 -16.41
CA SER A 397 -17.87 2.12 -15.03
C SER A 397 -18.59 3.09 -14.10
N ILE A 398 -19.45 3.99 -14.60
CA ILE A 398 -20.21 4.93 -13.76
C ILE A 398 -21.54 4.36 -13.27
N PRO A 399 -22.45 3.85 -14.13
CA PRO A 399 -23.75 3.34 -13.68
C PRO A 399 -23.62 2.21 -12.66
N GLY A 400 -22.75 1.23 -12.91
CA GLY A 400 -22.54 0.10 -12.00
C GLY A 400 -21.85 0.45 -10.68
N ARG A 401 -21.36 1.68 -10.52
CA ARG A 401 -20.60 2.11 -9.33
C ARG A 401 -21.20 3.30 -8.60
N MET A 402 -22.14 3.99 -9.24
CA MET A 402 -22.83 5.17 -8.70
C MET A 402 -21.83 6.23 -8.19
N THR A 403 -20.73 6.45 -8.91
CA THR A 403 -19.73 7.47 -8.56
C THR A 403 -20.07 8.80 -9.23
N ILE A 404 -21.12 9.46 -8.76
CA ILE A 404 -21.56 10.76 -9.29
C ILE A 404 -20.53 11.84 -8.95
N SER A 405 -19.92 11.79 -7.76
CA SER A 405 -18.81 12.67 -7.36
C SER A 405 -17.69 12.76 -8.42
N HIS A 406 -17.42 11.66 -9.12
CA HIS A 406 -16.42 11.61 -10.18
C HIS A 406 -16.81 12.47 -11.39
N LEU A 407 -18.09 12.49 -11.77
CA LEU A 407 -18.58 13.35 -12.84
C LEU A 407 -18.55 14.82 -12.41
N ILE A 408 -18.98 15.11 -11.17
CA ILE A 408 -18.97 16.48 -10.64
C ILE A 408 -17.52 17.01 -10.58
N GLU A 409 -16.54 16.20 -10.16
CA GLU A 409 -15.13 16.59 -10.16
C GLU A 409 -14.63 16.91 -11.59
N ILE A 410 -15.01 16.12 -12.60
CA ILE A 410 -14.65 16.38 -14.00
C ILE A 410 -15.20 17.73 -14.49
N LEU A 411 -16.45 18.03 -14.14
CA LEU A 411 -17.11 19.29 -14.47
C LEU A 411 -16.44 20.47 -13.75
N ALA A 412 -16.25 20.34 -12.43
CA ALA A 412 -15.61 21.35 -11.59
C ALA A 412 -14.18 21.63 -12.04
N GLY A 413 -13.40 20.58 -12.34
CA GLY A 413 -12.04 20.73 -12.84
C GLY A 413 -11.98 21.42 -14.20
N LYS A 414 -12.96 21.18 -15.08
CA LYS A 414 -13.08 21.90 -16.35
C LYS A 414 -13.38 23.39 -16.14
N VAL A 415 -14.35 23.73 -15.28
CA VAL A 415 -14.70 25.12 -14.95
C VAL A 415 -13.50 25.84 -14.31
N GLY A 416 -12.85 25.21 -13.32
CA GLY A 416 -11.68 25.77 -12.64
C GLY A 416 -10.51 26.01 -13.60
N SER A 417 -10.24 25.05 -14.49
CA SER A 417 -9.16 25.19 -15.50
C SER A 417 -9.42 26.32 -16.49
N LEU A 418 -10.69 26.58 -16.85
CA LEU A 418 -11.07 27.64 -17.78
C LEU A 418 -11.08 29.03 -17.12
N LYS A 419 -11.48 29.11 -15.84
CA LYS A 419 -11.47 30.36 -15.07
C LYS A 419 -10.06 30.73 -14.57
N GLY A 420 -9.19 29.74 -14.38
CA GLY A 420 -7.91 29.93 -13.71
C GLY A 420 -8.03 29.97 -12.19
N GLU A 421 -9.05 29.34 -11.62
CA GLU A 421 -9.35 29.34 -10.19
C GLU A 421 -9.47 27.91 -9.66
N HIS A 422 -9.09 27.70 -8.40
CA HIS A 422 -9.38 26.45 -7.70
C HIS A 422 -10.86 26.40 -7.33
N ILE A 423 -11.49 25.25 -7.51
CA ILE A 423 -12.89 25.04 -7.15
C ILE A 423 -12.95 24.29 -5.82
N ASP A 424 -13.70 24.85 -4.87
CA ASP A 424 -13.93 24.20 -3.59
C ASP A 424 -14.94 23.04 -3.73
N GLY A 425 -14.42 21.83 -3.55
CA GLY A 425 -15.16 20.58 -3.53
C GLY A 425 -15.34 20.01 -2.12
N THR A 426 -15.22 20.82 -1.06
CA THR A 426 -15.36 20.39 0.34
C THR A 426 -16.68 19.66 0.60
N THR A 427 -16.64 18.58 1.39
CA THR A 427 -17.86 17.78 1.62
C THR A 427 -18.89 18.60 2.39
N PHE A 428 -20.16 18.57 1.96
CA PHE A 428 -21.28 19.37 2.47
C PHE A 428 -21.27 20.85 2.09
N ASP A 429 -20.10 21.49 2.01
CA ASP A 429 -19.95 22.93 1.69
C ASP A 429 -19.43 23.22 0.27
N ALA A 430 -19.43 22.22 -0.62
CA ALA A 430 -18.92 22.38 -1.98
C ALA A 430 -19.76 23.34 -2.84
N VAL A 431 -19.10 23.94 -3.85
CA VAL A 431 -19.80 24.70 -4.89
C VAL A 431 -20.87 23.81 -5.55
N PRO A 432 -22.16 24.24 -5.53
CA PRO A 432 -23.24 23.44 -6.11
C PRO A 432 -23.06 23.17 -7.59
N GLU A 433 -23.46 21.99 -8.02
CA GLU A 433 -23.35 21.54 -9.41
C GLU A 433 -24.05 22.48 -10.40
N GLU A 434 -25.24 22.98 -10.04
CA GLU A 434 -26.00 23.91 -10.90
C GLU A 434 -25.23 25.19 -11.20
N GLN A 435 -24.48 25.71 -10.22
CA GLN A 435 -23.65 26.88 -10.40
C GLN A 435 -22.51 26.58 -11.37
N LEU A 436 -21.85 25.42 -11.22
CA LEU A 436 -20.80 24.97 -12.16
C LEU A 436 -21.31 24.89 -13.60
N ARG A 437 -22.52 24.35 -13.81
CA ARG A 437 -23.13 24.27 -15.15
C ARG A 437 -23.41 25.64 -15.75
N LYS A 438 -23.98 26.57 -14.97
CA LYS A 438 -24.23 27.96 -15.40
C LYS A 438 -22.94 28.69 -15.75
N GLU A 439 -21.89 28.52 -14.95
CA GLU A 439 -20.57 29.09 -15.22
C GLU A 439 -19.94 28.49 -16.48
N LEU A 440 -20.08 27.18 -16.69
CA LEU A 440 -19.60 26.53 -17.90
C LEU A 440 -20.30 27.05 -19.17
N ALA A 441 -21.60 27.34 -19.09
CA ALA A 441 -22.37 27.97 -20.17
C ALA A 441 -21.84 29.37 -20.52
N LYS A 442 -21.56 30.20 -19.50
CA LYS A 442 -20.98 31.54 -19.67
C LYS A 442 -19.62 31.50 -20.36
N LEU A 443 -18.84 30.43 -20.13
CA LEU A 443 -17.53 30.21 -20.75
C LEU A 443 -17.62 29.68 -22.20
N GLY A 444 -18.82 29.59 -22.78
CA GLY A 444 -19.04 29.17 -24.16
C GLY A 444 -19.00 27.65 -24.37
N PHE A 445 -19.14 26.87 -23.29
CA PHE A 445 -19.27 25.42 -23.36
C PHE A 445 -20.72 24.99 -23.08
N ARG A 446 -21.04 23.73 -23.35
CA ARG A 446 -22.37 23.18 -23.04
C ARG A 446 -22.51 22.95 -21.54
N GLU A 447 -23.66 23.28 -20.98
CA GLU A 447 -24.00 23.06 -19.56
C GLU A 447 -23.83 21.60 -19.13
N ASN A 448 -24.06 20.65 -20.03
CA ASN A 448 -23.96 19.22 -19.73
C ASN A 448 -22.53 18.67 -19.77
N GLY A 449 -21.50 19.51 -19.96
CA GLY A 449 -20.09 19.11 -19.99
C GLY A 449 -19.67 18.29 -21.22
N THR A 450 -20.59 18.03 -22.16
CA THR A 450 -20.29 17.25 -23.38
C THR A 450 -19.77 18.11 -24.52
N GLU A 451 -18.91 17.54 -25.36
CA GLU A 451 -18.36 18.19 -26.55
C GLU A 451 -18.49 17.29 -27.78
N THR A 452 -18.48 17.93 -28.95
CA THR A 452 -18.36 17.23 -30.23
C THR A 452 -16.91 16.80 -30.41
N MET A 453 -16.71 15.50 -30.64
CA MET A 453 -15.40 14.89 -30.88
C MET A 453 -15.35 14.19 -32.24
N TYR A 454 -14.14 14.06 -32.78
CA TYR A 454 -13.84 13.42 -34.05
C TYR A 454 -12.96 12.20 -33.84
N ASN A 455 -13.18 11.18 -34.65
CA ASN A 455 -12.28 10.05 -34.73
C ASN A 455 -11.01 10.50 -35.45
N ALA A 456 -9.85 10.35 -34.82
CA ALA A 456 -8.59 10.80 -35.41
C ALA A 456 -8.10 9.90 -36.55
N ILE A 457 -8.55 8.64 -36.59
CA ILE A 457 -8.17 7.66 -37.61
C ILE A 457 -8.93 7.92 -38.92
N THR A 458 -10.24 8.15 -38.83
CA THR A 458 -11.10 8.34 -40.02
C THR A 458 -11.39 9.81 -40.35
N GLY A 459 -11.18 10.72 -39.41
CA GLY A 459 -11.58 12.13 -39.50
C GLY A 459 -13.09 12.37 -39.30
N GLU A 460 -13.89 11.32 -39.18
CA GLU A 460 -15.35 11.44 -39.05
C GLU A 460 -15.75 11.93 -37.66
N GLN A 461 -16.81 12.75 -37.60
CA GLN A 461 -17.40 13.18 -36.34
C GLN A 461 -18.15 12.02 -35.67
N PHE A 462 -17.99 11.86 -34.36
CA PHE A 462 -18.84 10.93 -33.62
C PHE A 462 -20.30 11.39 -33.63
N LYS A 463 -21.22 10.41 -33.74
CA LYS A 463 -22.66 10.65 -33.67
C LYS A 463 -23.10 11.13 -32.28
N ALA A 464 -22.45 10.62 -31.23
CA ALA A 464 -22.69 11.01 -29.86
C ALA A 464 -21.72 12.12 -29.41
N LYS A 465 -22.19 12.99 -28.52
CA LYS A 465 -21.34 13.97 -27.83
C LYS A 465 -20.69 13.30 -26.64
N ILE A 466 -19.42 13.58 -26.43
CA ILE A 466 -18.60 12.90 -25.44
C ILE A 466 -18.42 13.80 -24.22
N TYR A 467 -18.57 13.23 -23.02
CA TYR A 467 -18.33 13.94 -21.77
C TYR A 467 -16.82 14.04 -21.53
N ILE A 468 -16.30 15.27 -21.44
CA ILE A 468 -14.86 15.55 -21.34
C ILE A 468 -14.62 16.71 -20.36
N GLY A 469 -13.61 16.56 -19.52
CA GLY A 469 -13.18 17.58 -18.57
C GLY A 469 -11.86 17.23 -17.89
N SER A 470 -11.54 17.95 -16.82
CA SER A 470 -10.27 17.80 -16.10
C SER A 470 -10.53 17.16 -14.74
N ILE A 471 -9.72 16.18 -14.35
CA ILE A 471 -9.82 15.49 -13.06
C ILE A 471 -8.43 15.26 -12.47
N TYR A 472 -8.33 15.12 -11.14
CA TYR A 472 -7.10 14.72 -10.49
C TYR A 472 -6.94 13.20 -10.45
N TYR A 473 -5.83 12.69 -11.00
CA TYR A 473 -5.55 11.26 -11.12
C TYR A 473 -4.27 10.86 -10.38
N LEU A 474 -4.30 9.66 -9.79
CA LEU A 474 -3.28 9.14 -8.90
C LEU A 474 -2.61 7.93 -9.53
N LYS A 475 -1.27 7.97 -9.68
CA LYS A 475 -0.46 6.78 -9.96
C LYS A 475 -0.28 5.99 -8.67
N LEU A 476 -0.51 4.69 -8.69
CA LEU A 476 -0.36 3.85 -7.50
C LEU A 476 1.01 3.16 -7.48
N LYS A 477 1.48 2.80 -6.27
CA LYS A 477 2.72 2.01 -6.10
C LYS A 477 2.70 0.60 -6.73
N HIS A 478 1.56 0.16 -7.24
CA HIS A 478 1.41 -1.14 -7.87
C HIS A 478 1.81 -1.11 -9.34
N MET A 479 3.12 -1.27 -9.57
CA MET A 479 3.71 -1.32 -10.92
C MET A 479 3.96 -2.77 -11.37
N VAL A 480 3.83 -3.02 -12.67
CA VAL A 480 3.96 -4.39 -13.25
C VAL A 480 5.38 -4.91 -13.21
N ALA A 481 6.37 -4.05 -13.48
CA ALA A 481 7.79 -4.39 -13.32
C ALA A 481 8.11 -5.05 -11.96
N ASN A 482 7.40 -4.66 -10.89
CA ASN A 482 7.59 -5.20 -9.54
C ASN A 482 6.76 -6.47 -9.26
N LYS A 483 5.92 -6.94 -10.21
CA LYS A 483 5.04 -8.10 -10.07
C LYS A 483 5.36 -9.26 -11.00
N LEU A 484 5.81 -8.99 -12.22
CA LEU A 484 6.17 -10.04 -13.17
C LEU A 484 7.29 -10.92 -12.58
N HIS A 485 7.09 -12.22 -12.58
CA HIS A 485 8.15 -13.19 -12.29
C HIS A 485 7.86 -14.48 -13.04
N ALA A 486 8.91 -15.16 -13.47
CA ALA A 486 8.85 -16.46 -14.09
C ALA A 486 10.03 -17.29 -13.58
N ARG A 487 9.83 -18.60 -13.49
CA ARG A 487 10.85 -19.55 -13.07
C ARG A 487 10.79 -20.77 -13.98
N ALA A 488 11.92 -21.10 -14.61
CA ALA A 488 12.10 -22.36 -15.31
C ALA A 488 12.71 -23.41 -14.36
N SER A 489 13.95 -23.19 -13.93
CA SER A 489 14.64 -23.95 -12.90
C SER A 489 15.31 -22.99 -11.91
N GLY A 490 15.69 -23.47 -10.74
CA GLY A 490 16.29 -22.58 -9.74
C GLY A 490 16.64 -23.32 -8.46
N ARG A 491 17.10 -22.54 -7.47
CA ARG A 491 17.50 -23.08 -6.17
C ARG A 491 16.34 -23.79 -5.48
N ILE A 492 16.68 -24.87 -4.81
CA ILE A 492 15.76 -25.68 -4.00
C ILE A 492 16.10 -25.53 -2.52
N GLN A 493 15.10 -25.68 -1.66
CA GLN A 493 15.30 -25.75 -0.23
C GLN A 493 16.02 -27.06 0.11
N LEU A 494 17.08 -27.00 0.91
CA LEU A 494 17.92 -28.18 1.19
C LEU A 494 17.14 -29.28 1.93
N LEU A 495 16.26 -28.91 2.85
CA LEU A 495 15.49 -29.86 3.64
C LEU A 495 14.53 -30.66 2.77
N THR A 496 13.65 -29.99 2.02
CA THR A 496 12.53 -30.61 1.27
C THR A 496 12.85 -30.88 -0.20
N ARG A 497 13.97 -30.35 -0.72
CA ARG A 497 14.34 -30.34 -2.14
C ARG A 497 13.32 -29.67 -3.07
N GLN A 498 12.40 -28.88 -2.52
CA GLN A 498 11.39 -28.16 -3.29
C GLN A 498 11.88 -26.78 -3.72
N PRO A 499 11.30 -26.20 -4.78
CA PRO A 499 11.49 -24.80 -5.14
C PRO A 499 11.35 -23.85 -3.94
N ILE A 500 12.33 -22.98 -3.73
CA ILE A 500 12.24 -21.94 -2.69
C ILE A 500 11.09 -20.95 -2.95
N GLU A 501 10.65 -20.27 -1.90
CA GLU A 501 9.61 -19.25 -1.97
C GLU A 501 10.17 -17.83 -2.21
N GLY A 502 9.35 -17.00 -2.86
CA GLY A 502 9.56 -15.56 -3.00
C GLY A 502 10.34 -15.13 -4.26
N ARG A 503 9.79 -14.16 -5.00
CA ARG A 503 10.40 -13.60 -6.22
C ARG A 503 11.84 -13.15 -6.01
N SER A 504 12.14 -12.45 -4.91
CA SER A 504 13.48 -11.90 -4.66
C SER A 504 14.58 -12.96 -4.54
N LYS A 505 14.21 -14.23 -4.33
CA LYS A 505 15.13 -15.36 -4.26
C LYS A 505 15.08 -16.24 -5.51
N GLY A 506 14.31 -15.88 -6.55
CA GLY A 506 14.03 -16.76 -7.69
C GLY A 506 13.08 -17.90 -7.33
N GLY A 507 12.16 -17.65 -6.40
CA GLY A 507 11.20 -18.64 -5.93
C GLY A 507 10.15 -19.03 -6.97
N GLY A 508 9.59 -20.23 -6.82
CA GLY A 508 8.53 -20.76 -7.68
C GLY A 508 7.12 -20.38 -7.19
N LEU A 509 6.13 -20.67 -8.03
CA LEU A 509 4.71 -20.63 -7.64
C LEU A 509 4.33 -21.93 -6.95
N ARG A 510 3.54 -21.82 -5.88
CA ARG A 510 3.00 -22.97 -5.16
C ARG A 510 1.72 -23.45 -5.84
N ILE A 511 1.63 -24.74 -6.09
CA ILE A 511 0.39 -25.43 -6.45
C ILE A 511 -0.22 -25.94 -5.14
N GLY A 512 -1.37 -25.40 -4.77
CA GLY A 512 -2.08 -25.77 -3.56
C GLY A 512 -3.09 -26.89 -3.79
N GLU A 513 -3.86 -27.19 -2.75
CA GLU A 513 -4.90 -28.22 -2.78
C GLU A 513 -6.05 -27.83 -3.72
N MET A 514 -6.43 -26.55 -3.76
CA MET A 514 -7.48 -26.06 -4.65
C MET A 514 -7.07 -26.20 -6.12
N GLU A 515 -5.83 -25.85 -6.48
CA GLU A 515 -5.34 -26.03 -7.85
C GLU A 515 -5.26 -27.51 -8.23
N LYS A 516 -4.85 -28.38 -7.29
CA LYS A 516 -4.88 -29.84 -7.45
C LYS A 516 -6.30 -30.33 -7.73
N ASP A 517 -7.29 -29.88 -6.97
CA ASP A 517 -8.69 -30.25 -7.17
C ASP A 517 -9.22 -29.79 -8.54
N CYS A 518 -8.78 -28.63 -9.05
CA CYS A 518 -9.10 -28.22 -10.43
C CYS A 518 -8.59 -29.23 -11.47
N PHE A 519 -7.35 -29.73 -11.34
CA PHE A 519 -6.84 -30.76 -12.26
C PHE A 519 -7.62 -32.07 -12.17
N VAL A 520 -8.00 -32.49 -10.95
CA VAL A 520 -8.81 -33.69 -10.72
C VAL A 520 -10.21 -33.53 -11.33
N ALA A 521 -10.86 -32.37 -11.15
CA ALA A 521 -12.18 -32.08 -11.71
C ALA A 521 -12.17 -32.08 -13.26
N HIS A 522 -11.07 -31.63 -13.87
CA HIS A 522 -10.86 -31.73 -15.32
C HIS A 522 -10.51 -33.15 -15.81
N GLY A 523 -10.25 -34.09 -14.91
CA GLY A 523 -9.77 -35.44 -15.26
C GLY A 523 -8.34 -35.45 -15.81
N ALA A 524 -7.55 -34.39 -15.59
CA ALA A 524 -6.22 -34.21 -16.15
C ALA A 524 -5.14 -34.95 -15.34
N SER A 525 -5.27 -36.28 -15.22
CA SER A 525 -4.44 -37.13 -14.36
C SER A 525 -2.94 -37.11 -14.71
N LEU A 526 -2.60 -37.12 -16.01
CA LEU A 526 -1.21 -37.06 -16.46
C LEU A 526 -0.56 -35.71 -16.14
N LEU A 527 -1.29 -34.61 -16.37
CA LEU A 527 -0.81 -33.27 -16.07
C LEU A 527 -0.63 -33.07 -14.57
N LEU A 528 -1.55 -33.60 -13.76
CA LEU A 528 -1.42 -33.61 -12.30
C LEU A 528 -0.13 -34.33 -11.88
N LYS A 529 0.13 -35.52 -12.42
CA LYS A 529 1.35 -36.27 -12.13
C LYS A 529 2.60 -35.49 -12.52
N GLU A 530 2.64 -34.89 -13.71
CA GLU A 530 3.78 -34.10 -14.19
C GLU A 530 4.04 -32.88 -13.30
N ARG A 531 2.99 -32.15 -12.88
CA ARG A 531 3.13 -30.95 -12.07
C ARG A 531 3.54 -31.23 -10.63
N PHE A 532 3.14 -32.37 -10.08
CA PHE A 532 3.52 -32.80 -8.73
C PHE A 532 4.88 -33.54 -8.67
N ASP A 533 5.54 -33.77 -9.81
CA ASP A 533 6.85 -34.44 -9.88
C ASP A 533 8.03 -33.47 -9.62
N SER A 534 7.82 -32.44 -8.79
CA SER A 534 8.79 -31.35 -8.56
C SER A 534 10.04 -31.78 -7.78
N ASP A 535 9.94 -32.86 -7.01
CA ASP A 535 10.92 -33.36 -6.06
C ASP A 535 11.15 -34.87 -6.22
N LYS A 536 11.10 -35.36 -7.46
CA LYS A 536 11.30 -36.76 -7.82
C LYS A 536 12.57 -37.35 -7.19
N THR A 537 12.43 -38.45 -6.46
CA THR A 537 13.55 -39.17 -5.85
C THR A 537 13.36 -40.68 -5.99
N THR A 538 14.43 -41.38 -6.35
CA THR A 538 14.48 -42.85 -6.37
C THR A 538 14.83 -43.38 -4.99
N LEU A 539 13.99 -44.24 -4.43
CA LEU A 539 14.24 -44.94 -3.16
C LEU A 539 14.41 -46.43 -3.39
N TYR A 540 15.31 -47.05 -2.61
CA TYR A 540 15.46 -48.49 -2.59
C TYR A 540 14.67 -49.06 -1.43
N VAL A 541 13.81 -50.05 -1.69
CA VAL A 541 12.93 -50.66 -0.68
C VAL A 541 13.15 -52.17 -0.68
N CYS A 542 13.32 -52.73 0.52
CA CYS A 542 13.44 -54.17 0.74
C CYS A 542 12.07 -54.83 0.66
N GLU A 543 11.93 -55.91 -0.12
CA GLU A 543 10.65 -56.62 -0.27
C GLU A 543 10.18 -57.28 1.04
N SER A 544 11.10 -57.86 1.81
CA SER A 544 10.74 -58.63 3.01
C SER A 544 10.23 -57.72 4.14
N CYS A 545 10.90 -56.60 4.40
CA CYS A 545 10.58 -55.72 5.53
C CYS A 545 9.83 -54.42 5.13
N GLY A 546 9.81 -54.05 3.85
CA GLY A 546 9.17 -52.82 3.37
C GLY A 546 9.86 -51.52 3.80
N MET A 547 11.09 -51.61 4.33
CA MET A 547 11.88 -50.45 4.76
C MET A 547 12.87 -50.02 3.70
N PHE A 548 13.37 -48.78 3.83
CA PHE A 548 14.44 -48.29 2.97
C PHE A 548 15.70 -49.13 3.11
N ALA A 549 16.22 -49.56 1.97
CA ALA A 549 17.52 -50.17 1.84
C ALA A 549 18.58 -49.09 1.54
N VAL A 550 19.82 -49.39 1.91
CA VAL A 550 20.97 -48.54 1.65
C VAL A 550 21.61 -48.99 0.34
N TYR A 551 21.93 -48.02 -0.51
CA TYR A 551 22.75 -48.24 -1.70
C TYR A 551 24.15 -47.66 -1.43
N GLU A 552 25.13 -48.55 -1.32
CA GLU A 552 26.54 -48.21 -1.16
C GLU A 552 27.16 -48.03 -2.55
N SER A 553 27.40 -46.77 -2.93
CA SER A 553 27.92 -46.42 -4.26
C SER A 553 29.33 -46.96 -4.49
N TYR A 554 30.21 -46.95 -3.48
CA TYR A 554 31.61 -47.37 -3.61
C TYR A 554 31.76 -48.85 -3.98
N LYS A 555 30.94 -49.72 -3.38
CA LYS A 555 30.94 -51.17 -3.65
C LYS A 555 29.84 -51.61 -4.62
N ASN A 556 29.07 -50.66 -5.13
CA ASN A 556 27.89 -50.90 -5.95
C ASN A 556 26.95 -51.98 -5.35
N ARG A 557 26.73 -51.93 -4.03
CA ARG A 557 25.98 -52.95 -3.28
C ARG A 557 24.72 -52.33 -2.68
N LYS A 558 23.62 -53.07 -2.76
CA LYS A 558 22.36 -52.77 -2.05
C LYS A 558 22.25 -53.69 -0.85
N TYR A 559 21.92 -53.17 0.32
CA TYR A 559 21.63 -53.99 1.49
C TYR A 559 20.56 -53.34 2.37
N CYS A 560 19.77 -54.18 3.04
CA CYS A 560 18.81 -53.73 4.03
C CYS A 560 19.46 -53.75 5.41
N SER A 561 19.37 -52.67 6.19
CA SER A 561 19.96 -52.62 7.55
C SER A 561 19.40 -53.69 8.50
N ARG A 562 18.14 -54.10 8.30
CA ARG A 562 17.48 -55.15 9.09
C ARG A 562 17.68 -56.58 8.56
N CYS A 563 17.51 -56.78 7.25
CA CYS A 563 17.45 -58.12 6.64
C CYS A 563 18.76 -58.55 5.97
N GLY A 564 19.80 -57.71 5.96
CA GLY A 564 21.07 -58.00 5.32
C GLY A 564 21.02 -57.85 3.79
N SER A 565 21.93 -58.53 3.09
CA SER A 565 22.09 -58.43 1.63
C SER A 565 21.49 -59.58 0.83
N GLY A 566 20.88 -60.57 1.48
CA GLY A 566 20.26 -61.74 0.81
C GLY A 566 18.79 -61.54 0.45
N VAL A 567 18.29 -60.30 0.50
CA VAL A 567 16.90 -59.93 0.22
C VAL A 567 16.80 -59.13 -1.06
N GLU A 568 15.70 -59.29 -1.78
CA GLU A 568 15.43 -58.51 -2.99
C GLU A 568 15.12 -57.05 -2.65
N ILE A 569 15.74 -56.14 -3.40
CA ILE A 569 15.68 -54.69 -3.18
C ILE A 569 15.33 -54.03 -4.50
N ASN A 570 14.17 -53.38 -4.55
CA ASN A 570 13.66 -52.70 -5.72
C ASN A 570 13.76 -51.18 -5.59
N ALA A 571 13.92 -50.52 -6.73
CA ALA A 571 13.92 -49.07 -6.83
C ALA A 571 12.52 -48.56 -7.16
N ILE A 572 11.99 -47.66 -6.34
CA ILE A 572 10.71 -46.98 -6.57
C ILE A 572 10.92 -45.49 -6.77
N GLU A 573 10.12 -44.90 -7.65
CA GLU A 573 10.08 -43.45 -7.85
C GLU A 573 8.99 -42.85 -6.97
N VAL A 574 9.37 -41.92 -6.08
CA VAL A 574 8.43 -41.21 -5.18
C VAL A 574 8.83 -39.74 -5.07
N SER A 575 7.96 -38.92 -4.49
CA SER A 575 8.35 -37.57 -4.07
C SER A 575 9.27 -37.61 -2.86
N TYR A 576 10.22 -36.69 -2.80
CA TYR A 576 11.12 -36.53 -1.66
C TYR A 576 10.35 -36.13 -0.38
N ALA A 577 9.29 -35.33 -0.52
CA ALA A 577 8.40 -34.99 0.59
C ALA A 577 7.77 -36.25 1.23
N PHE A 578 7.39 -37.25 0.42
CA PHE A 578 6.90 -38.52 0.96
C PHE A 578 7.99 -39.28 1.71
N LYS A 579 9.23 -39.29 1.21
CA LYS A 579 10.38 -39.85 1.95
C LYS A 579 10.55 -39.20 3.32
N LEU A 580 10.47 -37.87 3.39
CA LEU A 580 10.55 -37.11 4.64
C LEU A 580 9.46 -37.52 5.63
N LEU A 581 8.20 -37.59 5.18
CA LEU A 581 7.08 -38.06 5.99
C LEU A 581 7.35 -39.44 6.60
N LEU A 582 7.90 -40.37 5.81
CA LEU A 582 8.25 -41.70 6.29
C LEU A 582 9.34 -41.68 7.36
N ASP A 583 10.31 -40.77 7.27
CA ASP A 583 11.35 -40.62 8.29
C ASP A 583 10.82 -39.93 9.56
N GLU A 584 9.91 -38.96 9.43
CA GLU A 584 9.21 -38.36 10.57
C GLU A 584 8.37 -39.40 11.32
N LEU A 585 7.63 -40.27 10.61
CA LEU A 585 6.90 -41.39 11.22
C LEU A 585 7.83 -42.34 11.98
N LYS A 586 8.99 -42.70 11.41
CA LYS A 586 9.99 -43.54 12.09
C LYS A 586 10.53 -42.88 13.35
N SER A 587 10.74 -41.57 13.33
CA SER A 587 11.20 -40.81 14.51
C SER A 587 10.20 -40.86 15.66
N MET A 588 8.91 -40.99 15.35
CA MET A 588 7.82 -41.18 16.30
C MET A 588 7.59 -42.66 16.68
N LEU A 589 8.53 -43.55 16.34
CA LEU A 589 8.42 -44.99 16.57
C LEU A 589 7.26 -45.67 15.83
N ILE A 590 6.74 -45.04 14.77
CA ILE A 590 5.77 -45.64 13.88
C ILE A 590 6.55 -46.41 12.80
N TYR A 591 6.13 -47.64 12.49
CA TYR A 591 6.78 -48.49 11.49
C TYR A 591 6.03 -48.42 10.14
N PRO A 592 6.44 -47.55 9.19
CA PRO A 592 5.77 -47.46 7.91
C PRO A 592 6.29 -48.55 6.95
N ARG A 593 5.62 -49.70 6.94
CA ARG A 593 5.92 -50.78 6.00
C ARG A 593 5.39 -50.44 4.60
N LEU A 594 6.27 -50.38 3.61
CA LEU A 594 5.88 -50.27 2.19
C LEU A 594 5.67 -51.66 1.60
N GLU A 595 4.45 -51.92 1.12
CA GLU A 595 4.12 -53.14 0.38
C GLU A 595 4.30 -52.89 -1.11
N LEU A 596 5.32 -53.52 -1.71
CA LEU A 596 5.59 -53.39 -3.14
C LEU A 596 4.64 -54.29 -3.92
N LYS A 597 4.14 -53.76 -5.05
CA LYS A 597 3.37 -54.51 -6.04
C LYS A 597 4.00 -54.33 -7.42
N ASN A 598 3.84 -55.33 -8.27
CA ASN A 598 4.26 -55.21 -9.66
C ASN A 598 3.50 -54.08 -10.36
N LYS A 599 4.22 -53.37 -11.23
CA LYS A 599 3.72 -52.21 -11.98
C LYS A 599 2.68 -52.59 -13.06
N TYR A 600 2.53 -53.89 -13.31
CA TYR A 600 1.66 -54.48 -14.34
C TYR A 600 0.66 -55.44 -13.71
#